data_AF-X8HW84-F1
#
_entry.id   AF-X8HW84-F1
#
_cell.length_a   1.000
_cell.length_b   1.000
_cell.length_c   1.000
_cell.angle_alpha   90.00
_cell.angle_beta   90.00
_cell.angle_gamma   90.00
#
_symmetry.space_group_name_H-M   'P 1'
#
loop_
_entity.id
_entity.type
_entity.pdbx_description
1 polymer ?
#
loop_
_entity_poly.entity_id
_entity_poly.type
_entity_poly.pdbx_seq_one_letter_code
_entity_poly.pdbx_strand_id
1 'polypeptide(L)'
;MKKIKFLLVFLPLLLGVIIYLLYRSKNLFYFNFIHFLNINGYVLLAREAATLYRKLFPTWVIYSLPDGLWLFSTGAVFLIARKKYLLHFFWFLFIYLFVVGGEFIQKYYGGHGTPIGTYDKTDIIAFTYAYISINIIAIILRIFDNKYKYKDKTSKEVMQNIKYTLIFSVLGLLPNMF
;
A
#
# COMPACT_ATOMS: atom_id res chain seq x y z
N MET A 1 -12.29 4.92 -17.81
CA MET A 1 -12.16 4.05 -16.61
C MET A 1 -10.88 3.25 -16.48
N LYS A 2 -10.40 2.49 -17.49
CA LYS A 2 -9.15 1.70 -17.33
C LYS A 2 -7.95 2.56 -16.90
N LYS A 3 -7.82 3.77 -17.47
CA LYS A 3 -6.78 4.76 -17.07
C LYS A 3 -6.90 5.19 -15.60
N ILE A 4 -8.09 5.59 -15.15
CA ILE A 4 -8.35 5.97 -13.75
C ILE A 4 -7.99 4.83 -12.79
N LYS A 5 -8.36 3.59 -13.14
CA LYS A 5 -8.02 2.40 -12.35
C LYS A 5 -6.50 2.21 -12.22
N PHE A 6 -5.78 2.32 -13.34
CA PHE A 6 -4.33 2.22 -13.32
C PHE A 6 -3.71 3.33 -12.45
N LEU A 7 -4.17 4.57 -12.59
CA LEU A 7 -3.65 5.70 -11.82
C LEU A 7 -3.87 5.53 -10.30
N LEU A 8 -5.07 5.10 -9.89
CA LEU A 8 -5.41 4.91 -8.46
C LEU A 8 -4.67 3.74 -7.80
N VAL A 9 -4.14 2.80 -8.59
CA VAL A 9 -3.34 1.68 -8.08
C VAL A 9 -1.85 2.00 -8.15
N PHE A 10 -1.37 2.53 -9.27
CA PHE A 10 0.05 2.65 -9.55
C PHE A 10 0.66 3.90 -8.91
N LEU A 11 -0.01 5.05 -8.97
CA LEU A 11 0.57 6.29 -8.44
C LEU A 11 0.81 6.26 -6.93
N PRO A 12 -0.12 5.78 -6.08
CA PRO A 12 0.11 5.78 -4.65
C PRO A 12 1.22 4.78 -4.26
N LEU A 13 1.27 3.59 -4.89
CA LEU A 13 2.39 2.66 -4.71
C LEU A 13 3.73 3.28 -5.11
N LEU A 14 3.79 3.92 -6.28
CA LEU A 14 5.00 4.56 -6.77
C LEU A 14 5.47 5.65 -5.79
N LEU A 15 4.53 6.46 -5.29
CA LEU A 15 4.81 7.51 -4.33
C LEU A 15 5.32 6.95 -3.00
N GLY A 16 4.73 5.86 -2.51
CA GLY A 16 5.23 5.14 -1.33
C GLY A 16 6.66 4.64 -1.50
N VAL A 17 6.96 4.00 -2.64
CA VAL A 17 8.32 3.53 -2.97
C VAL A 17 9.31 4.70 -3.05
N ILE A 18 8.94 5.81 -3.69
CA ILE A 18 9.78 7.02 -3.74
C ILE A 18 10.08 7.54 -2.33
N ILE A 19 9.09 7.57 -1.44
CA ILE A 19 9.31 7.99 -0.04
C ILE A 19 10.32 7.06 0.65
N TYR A 20 10.18 5.74 0.51
CA TYR A 20 11.16 4.79 1.07
C TYR A 20 12.57 5.03 0.52
N LEU A 21 12.69 5.14 -0.80
CA LEU A 21 13.98 5.30 -1.47
C LEU A 21 14.67 6.61 -1.11
N LEU A 22 13.92 7.69 -0.90
CA LEU A 22 14.49 9.00 -0.62
C LEU A 22 14.77 9.22 0.87
N TYR A 23 13.87 8.79 1.76
CA TYR A 23 13.87 9.23 3.16
C TYR A 23 14.11 8.14 4.20
N ARG A 24 13.91 6.85 3.88
CA ARG A 24 14.11 5.74 4.82
C ARG A 24 15.54 5.19 4.77
N SER A 25 15.89 4.29 5.70
CA SER A 25 17.26 3.76 5.86
C SER A 25 17.83 3.14 4.57
N LYS A 26 19.16 3.15 4.43
CA LYS A 26 19.88 2.53 3.30
C LYS A 26 19.92 1.00 3.38
N ASN A 27 19.63 0.43 4.55
CA ASN A 27 19.67 -1.02 4.79
C ASN A 27 18.38 -1.74 4.37
N LEU A 28 17.49 -1.07 3.63
CA LEU A 28 16.25 -1.70 3.16
C LEU A 28 16.53 -2.51 1.90
N PHE A 29 15.80 -3.61 1.72
CA PHE A 29 15.87 -4.49 0.55
C PHE A 29 15.91 -3.74 -0.80
N TYR A 30 15.23 -2.60 -0.91
CA TYR A 30 15.20 -1.80 -2.14
C TYR A 30 16.59 -1.35 -2.62
N PHE A 31 17.56 -1.17 -1.71
CA PHE A 31 18.93 -0.83 -2.11
C PHE A 31 19.66 -1.98 -2.80
N ASN A 32 19.30 -3.24 -2.51
CA ASN A 32 19.81 -4.39 -3.27
C ASN A 32 19.32 -4.34 -4.72
N PHE A 33 18.08 -3.91 -4.95
CA PHE A 33 17.53 -3.76 -6.30
C PHE A 33 18.15 -2.57 -7.05
N ILE A 34 18.36 -1.44 -6.37
CA ILE A 34 19.08 -0.28 -6.92
C ILE A 34 20.51 -0.68 -7.31
N HIS A 35 21.17 -1.49 -6.48
CA HIS A 35 22.50 -2.00 -6.77
C HIS A 35 22.51 -2.94 -7.97
N PHE A 36 21.56 -3.88 -8.03
CA PHE A 36 21.39 -4.77 -9.18
C PHE A 36 21.19 -4.00 -10.49
N LEU A 37 20.40 -2.91 -10.47
CA LEU A 37 20.17 -2.06 -11.63
C LEU A 37 21.31 -1.07 -11.94
N ASN A 38 22.34 -1.02 -11.11
CA ASN A 38 23.48 -0.10 -11.23
C ASN A 38 23.08 1.40 -11.29
N ILE A 39 22.01 1.79 -10.58
CA ILE A 39 21.51 3.18 -10.53
C ILE A 39 21.79 3.89 -9.20
N ASN A 40 22.69 3.32 -8.38
CA ASN A 40 23.02 3.84 -7.04
C ASN A 40 23.38 5.33 -7.03
N GLY A 41 24.19 5.78 -8.00
CA GLY A 41 24.62 7.18 -8.09
C GLY A 41 23.45 8.15 -8.23
N TYR A 42 22.47 7.84 -9.09
CA TYR A 42 21.28 8.67 -9.28
C TYR A 42 20.41 8.71 -8.02
N VAL A 43 20.24 7.57 -7.34
CA VAL A 43 19.45 7.52 -6.09
C VAL A 43 20.15 8.29 -4.97
N LEU A 44 21.47 8.19 -4.85
CA LEU A 44 22.25 8.95 -3.87
C LEU A 44 22.12 10.46 -4.10
N LEU A 45 22.27 10.93 -5.34
CA LEU A 45 22.06 12.34 -5.68
C LEU A 45 20.65 12.81 -5.35
N ALA A 46 19.63 12.02 -5.68
CA ALA A 46 18.24 12.33 -5.35
C ALA A 46 18.02 12.39 -3.82
N ARG A 47 18.68 11.52 -3.06
CA ARG A 47 18.61 11.52 -1.59
C ARG A 47 19.31 12.71 -0.96
N GLU A 48 20.46 13.12 -1.48
CA GLU A 48 21.17 14.32 -1.01
C GLU A 48 20.28 15.55 -1.17
N ALA A 49 19.68 15.71 -2.36
CA ALA A 49 18.70 16.76 -2.61
C ALA A 49 17.47 16.65 -1.69
N ALA A 50 16.91 15.44 -1.52
CA ALA A 50 15.76 15.22 -0.66
C ALA A 50 16.06 15.52 0.83
N THR A 51 17.29 15.29 1.28
CA THR A 51 17.72 15.52 2.66
C THR A 51 17.63 17.01 3.04
N LEU A 52 17.88 17.92 2.09
CA LEU A 52 17.70 19.37 2.29
C LEU A 52 16.26 19.71 2.71
N TYR A 53 15.28 18.99 2.17
CA TYR A 53 13.85 19.19 2.42
C TYR A 53 13.29 18.26 3.50
N ARG A 54 14.09 17.35 4.07
CA ARG A 54 13.64 16.37 5.07
C ARG A 54 12.91 17.00 6.25
N LYS A 55 13.34 18.19 6.69
CA LYS A 55 12.75 18.91 7.83
C LYS A 55 11.34 19.45 7.55
N LEU A 56 10.94 19.58 6.28
CA LEU A 56 9.60 20.01 5.90
C LEU A 56 8.57 18.90 6.06
N PHE A 57 9.01 17.63 6.10
CA PHE A 57 8.12 16.48 6.20
C PHE A 57 7.99 16.00 7.65
N PRO A 58 6.75 15.96 8.18
CA PRO A 58 6.47 15.25 9.43
C PRO A 58 6.93 13.79 9.37
N THR A 59 7.26 13.21 10.52
CA THR A 59 7.72 11.81 10.61
C THR A 59 6.70 10.83 10.03
N TRP A 60 5.40 11.04 10.28
CA TRP A 60 4.33 10.16 9.77
C TRP A 60 4.30 10.09 8.24
N VAL A 61 4.68 11.16 7.52
CA VAL A 61 4.74 11.15 6.04
C VAL A 61 5.80 10.18 5.54
N ILE A 62 6.84 9.93 6.32
CA ILE A 62 7.98 9.10 5.90
C ILE A 62 7.83 7.67 6.42
N TYR A 63 7.24 7.52 7.62
CA TYR A 63 7.17 6.24 8.30
C TYR A 63 5.83 5.52 8.10
N SER A 64 4.72 6.25 7.98
CA SER A 64 3.36 5.67 8.01
C SER A 64 2.57 5.85 6.72
N LEU A 65 2.77 6.99 6.05
CA LEU A 65 2.08 7.26 4.78
C LEU A 65 2.36 6.21 3.70
N PRO A 66 3.59 5.68 3.52
CA PRO A 66 3.82 4.64 2.51
C PRO A 66 2.94 3.40 2.68
N ASP A 67 2.73 2.97 3.93
CA ASP A 67 1.86 1.83 4.26
C ASP A 67 0.38 2.15 4.01
N GLY A 68 -0.06 3.37 4.34
CA GLY A 68 -1.37 3.88 3.95
C GLY A 68 -1.58 3.89 2.43
N LEU A 69 -0.59 4.36 1.65
CA LEU A 69 -0.64 4.40 0.19
C LEU A 69 -0.67 2.99 -0.43
N TRP A 70 0.04 2.04 0.18
CA TRP A 70 -0.05 0.62 -0.19
C TRP A 70 -1.46 0.07 0.05
N LEU A 71 -2.07 0.33 1.21
CA LEU A 71 -3.43 -0.14 1.51
C LEU A 71 -4.47 0.52 0.61
N PHE A 72 -4.32 1.81 0.31
CA PHE A 72 -5.16 2.53 -0.64
C PHE A 72 -5.11 1.86 -2.02
N SER A 73 -3.90 1.58 -2.52
CA SER A 73 -3.70 0.94 -3.82
C SER A 73 -4.25 -0.49 -3.84
N THR A 74 -4.11 -1.21 -2.74
CA THR A 74 -4.71 -2.53 -2.52
C THR A 74 -6.23 -2.43 -2.65
N GLY A 75 -6.86 -1.50 -1.94
CA GLY A 75 -8.30 -1.24 -2.03
C GLY A 75 -8.74 -0.87 -3.44
N ALA A 76 -7.95 -0.09 -4.18
CA ALA A 76 -8.26 0.28 -5.56
C ALA A 76 -8.35 -0.94 -6.49
N VAL A 77 -7.47 -1.93 -6.30
CA VAL A 77 -7.51 -3.21 -7.06
C VAL A 77 -8.78 -4.01 -6.74
N PHE A 78 -9.17 -4.10 -5.47
CA PHE A 78 -10.34 -4.89 -5.07
C PHE A 78 -11.66 -4.19 -5.39
N LEU A 79 -11.78 -2.90 -5.12
CA LEU A 79 -13.08 -2.21 -5.14
C LEU A 79 -13.45 -1.63 -6.51
N ILE A 80 -12.46 -1.15 -7.28
CA ILE A 80 -12.73 -0.43 -8.54
C ILE A 80 -12.66 -1.37 -9.75
N ALA A 81 -11.81 -2.41 -9.71
CA ALA A 81 -11.58 -3.28 -10.86
C ALA A 81 -12.57 -4.46 -11.00
N ARG A 82 -13.66 -4.49 -10.20
CA ARG A 82 -14.42 -5.73 -9.98
C ARG A 82 -15.93 -5.63 -10.08
N LYS A 83 -16.54 -6.73 -10.51
CA LYS A 83 -17.98 -6.80 -10.81
C LYS A 83 -18.83 -7.09 -9.57
N LYS A 84 -18.36 -7.92 -8.64
CA LYS A 84 -19.11 -8.32 -7.42
C LYS A 84 -18.73 -7.49 -6.20
N TYR A 85 -19.17 -6.24 -6.13
CA TYR A 85 -18.73 -5.28 -5.09
C TYR A 85 -18.65 -5.86 -3.69
N LEU A 86 -19.75 -6.41 -3.17
CA LEU A 86 -19.83 -6.89 -1.78
C LEU A 86 -18.77 -7.96 -1.48
N LEU A 87 -18.51 -8.88 -2.41
CA LEU A 87 -17.46 -9.89 -2.26
C LEU A 87 -16.09 -9.24 -2.04
N HIS A 88 -15.73 -8.27 -2.88
CA HIS A 88 -14.43 -7.61 -2.79
C HIS A 88 -14.35 -6.61 -1.65
N PHE A 89 -15.48 -6.01 -1.27
CA PHE A 89 -15.59 -5.17 -0.09
C PHE A 89 -15.29 -5.96 1.18
N PHE A 90 -15.94 -7.11 1.40
CA PHE A 90 -15.66 -7.95 2.56
C PHE A 90 -14.23 -8.51 2.53
N TRP A 91 -13.71 -8.86 1.34
CA TRP A 91 -12.32 -9.29 1.19
C TRP A 91 -11.33 -8.18 1.58
N PHE A 92 -11.58 -6.95 1.15
CA PHE A 92 -10.73 -5.81 1.48
C PHE A 92 -10.89 -5.39 2.95
N LEU A 93 -12.10 -5.45 3.50
CA LEU A 93 -12.35 -5.25 4.93
C LEU A 93 -11.53 -6.25 5.77
N PHE A 94 -11.47 -7.52 5.36
CA PHE A 94 -10.62 -8.51 6.02
C PHE A 94 -9.13 -8.11 5.98
N ILE A 95 -8.61 -7.67 4.83
CA ILE A 95 -7.22 -7.18 4.72
C ILE A 95 -6.98 -5.98 5.64
N TYR A 96 -7.89 -5.01 5.67
CA TYR A 96 -7.80 -3.85 6.55
C TYR A 96 -7.78 -4.25 8.04
N LEU A 97 -8.71 -5.11 8.46
CA LEU A 97 -8.75 -5.61 9.83
C LEU A 97 -7.49 -6.40 10.18
N PHE A 98 -6.94 -7.15 9.22
CA PHE A 98 -5.70 -7.91 9.41
C PHE A 98 -4.51 -6.97 9.66
N VAL A 99 -4.32 -5.92 8.86
CA VAL A 99 -3.18 -5.00 9.04
C VAL A 99 -3.32 -4.15 10.30
N VAL A 100 -4.52 -3.65 10.60
CA VAL A 100 -4.78 -2.92 11.86
C VAL A 100 -4.64 -3.85 13.06
N GLY A 101 -5.11 -5.09 12.96
CA GLY A 101 -4.88 -6.13 13.98
C GLY A 101 -3.40 -6.43 14.19
N GLY A 102 -2.60 -6.42 13.12
CA GLY A 102 -1.15 -6.54 13.14
C GLY A 102 -0.48 -5.47 14.00
N GLU A 103 -0.90 -4.21 13.88
CA GLU A 103 -0.41 -3.12 14.74
C GLU A 103 -0.72 -3.38 16.23
N PHE A 104 -1.90 -3.89 16.55
CA PHE A 104 -2.21 -4.27 17.92
C PHE A 104 -1.35 -5.45 18.41
N ILE A 105 -1.05 -6.42 17.55
CA ILE A 105 -0.11 -7.50 17.90
C ILE A 105 1.28 -6.92 18.17
N GLN A 106 1.77 -6.01 17.34
CA GLN A 106 3.04 -5.32 17.55
C GLN A 106 3.06 -4.50 18.84
N LYS A 107 1.92 -3.95 19.26
CA LYS A 107 1.82 -3.22 20.53
C LYS A 107 2.11 -4.09 21.75
N TYR A 108 1.68 -5.36 21.73
CA TYR A 108 1.84 -6.27 22.87
C TYR A 108 3.08 -7.16 22.76
N TYR A 109 3.50 -7.50 21.54
CA TYR A 109 4.55 -8.48 21.28
C TYR A 109 5.70 -7.95 20.41
N GLY A 110 5.57 -6.75 19.86
CA GLY A 110 6.58 -6.11 19.02
C GLY A 110 7.60 -5.29 19.81
N GLY A 111 8.53 -4.69 19.08
CA GLY A 111 9.63 -3.90 19.63
C GLY A 111 10.77 -3.73 18.61
N HIS A 112 11.63 -2.74 18.85
CA HIS A 112 12.81 -2.53 18.01
C HIS A 112 13.71 -3.77 17.99
N GLY A 113 14.05 -4.25 16.79
CA GLY A 113 14.88 -5.44 16.60
C GLY A 113 14.11 -6.77 16.64
N THR A 114 12.79 -6.76 16.86
CA THR A 114 11.96 -7.97 16.75
C THR A 114 11.51 -8.21 15.31
N PRO A 115 11.31 -9.47 14.88
CA PRO A 115 10.79 -9.78 13.55
C PRO A 115 9.31 -9.40 13.37
N ILE A 116 8.62 -9.01 14.46
CA ILE A 116 7.19 -8.69 14.47
C ILE A 116 6.93 -7.24 14.02
N GLY A 117 7.91 -6.35 14.21
CA GLY A 117 7.80 -4.92 13.89
C GLY A 117 7.65 -4.04 15.14
N THR A 118 7.42 -2.75 14.92
CA THR A 118 7.26 -1.76 16.01
C THR A 118 5.91 -1.06 15.85
N TYR A 119 5.13 -1.05 16.92
CA TYR A 119 3.84 -0.38 16.96
C TYR A 119 3.95 1.13 16.74
N ASP A 120 3.17 1.65 15.79
CA ASP A 120 2.96 3.08 15.62
C ASP A 120 1.47 3.40 15.48
N LYS A 121 0.97 4.30 16.34
CA LYS A 121 -0.42 4.79 16.26
C LYS A 121 -0.70 5.49 14.93
N THR A 122 0.30 6.14 14.35
CA THR A 122 0.16 6.85 13.08
C THR A 122 0.00 5.90 11.89
N ASP A 123 0.45 4.65 12.00
CA ASP A 123 0.21 3.61 10.99
C ASP A 123 -1.26 3.21 10.97
N ILE A 124 -1.88 2.99 12.13
CA ILE A 124 -3.34 2.76 12.24
C ILE A 124 -4.12 3.91 11.62
N ILE A 125 -3.72 5.15 11.89
CA ILE A 125 -4.37 6.34 11.34
C ILE A 125 -4.23 6.36 9.81
N ALA A 126 -3.02 6.10 9.28
CA ALA A 126 -2.77 6.05 7.84
C ALA A 126 -3.58 4.95 7.14
N PHE A 127 -3.63 3.74 7.71
CA PHE A 127 -4.46 2.65 7.21
C PHE A 127 -5.95 3.01 7.22
N THR A 128 -6.43 3.65 8.28
CA THR A 128 -7.84 4.03 8.42
C THR A 128 -8.23 5.07 7.37
N TYR A 129 -7.41 6.11 7.17
CA TYR A 129 -7.64 7.11 6.13
C TYR A 129 -7.60 6.51 4.72
N ALA A 130 -6.65 5.63 4.46
CA ALA A 130 -6.56 4.91 3.19
C ALA A 130 -7.80 4.07 2.93
N TYR A 131 -8.25 3.30 3.92
CA TYR A 131 -9.45 2.47 3.83
C TYR A 131 -10.72 3.30 3.56
N ILE A 132 -10.93 4.37 4.32
CA ILE A 132 -12.12 5.23 4.16
C ILE A 132 -12.10 5.90 2.78
N SER A 133 -10.98 6.52 2.41
CA SER A 133 -10.87 7.28 1.16
C SER A 133 -11.11 6.41 -0.08
N ILE A 134 -10.51 5.22 -0.14
CA ILE A 134 -10.70 4.35 -1.31
C ILE A 134 -12.11 3.77 -1.41
N ASN A 135 -12.77 3.50 -0.27
CA ASN A 135 -14.17 3.07 -0.27
C ASN A 135 -15.09 4.17 -0.80
N ILE A 136 -14.91 5.43 -0.35
CA ILE A 136 -15.67 6.58 -0.85
C ILE A 136 -15.46 6.74 -2.35
N ILE A 137 -14.21 6.74 -2.82
CA ILE A 137 -13.88 6.85 -4.25
C ILE A 137 -14.51 5.70 -5.04
N ALA A 138 -14.46 4.47 -4.53
CA ALA A 138 -15.04 3.32 -5.20
C ALA A 138 -16.57 3.42 -5.32
N ILE A 139 -17.27 3.90 -4.29
CA ILE A 139 -18.71 4.14 -4.33
C ILE A 139 -19.04 5.23 -5.36
N ILE A 140 -18.35 6.37 -5.32
CA ILE A 140 -18.55 7.48 -6.26
C ILE A 140 -18.37 6.97 -7.70
N LEU A 141 -17.26 6.28 -8.00
CA LEU A 141 -17.01 5.74 -9.33
C LEU A 141 -18.05 4.72 -9.78
N ARG A 142 -18.66 3.97 -8.85
CA ARG A 142 -19.72 3.01 -9.16
C ARG A 142 -21.05 3.67 -9.47
N ILE A 143 -21.35 4.81 -8.85
CA ILE A 143 -22.55 5.60 -9.18
C ILE A 143 -22.46 6.09 -10.64
N PHE A 144 -21.26 6.50 -11.08
CA PHE A 144 -21.03 6.94 -12.46
C PHE A 144 -20.83 5.80 -13.48
N ASP A 145 -20.50 4.58 -13.03
CA ASP A 145 -20.18 3.45 -13.91
C ASP A 145 -21.31 2.41 -13.95
N ASN A 146 -21.97 2.30 -15.11
CA ASN A 146 -23.09 1.41 -15.33
C ASN A 146 -22.67 -0.04 -15.66
N LYS A 147 -21.62 -0.56 -15.00
CA LYS A 147 -20.93 -1.84 -15.36
C LYS A 147 -21.49 -3.13 -14.77
N TYR A 148 -22.75 -3.12 -14.33
CA TYR A 148 -23.38 -4.33 -13.77
C TYR A 148 -23.79 -5.39 -14.80
N LYS A 149 -23.42 -5.22 -16.08
CA LYS A 149 -23.99 -6.01 -17.20
C LYS A 149 -23.47 -7.44 -17.39
N TYR A 150 -22.39 -7.89 -16.74
CA TYR A 150 -21.89 -9.26 -16.94
C TYR A 150 -21.41 -9.93 -15.64
N LYS A 151 -22.02 -11.04 -15.25
CA LYS A 151 -21.61 -11.83 -14.07
C LYS A 151 -20.48 -12.79 -14.45
N ASP A 152 -19.26 -12.53 -13.98
CA ASP A 152 -18.23 -13.57 -13.98
C ASP A 152 -18.58 -14.64 -12.93
N LYS A 153 -18.15 -15.88 -13.17
CA LYS A 153 -18.25 -16.96 -12.18
C LYS A 153 -17.54 -16.54 -10.89
N THR A 154 -18.18 -16.74 -9.74
CA THR A 154 -17.62 -16.38 -8.42
C THR A 154 -16.22 -16.95 -8.21
N SER A 155 -15.97 -18.19 -8.66
CA SER A 155 -14.67 -18.84 -8.54
C SER A 155 -13.54 -18.08 -9.24
N LYS A 156 -13.81 -17.44 -10.39
CA LYS A 156 -12.82 -16.62 -11.09
C LYS A 156 -12.47 -15.35 -10.31
N GLU A 157 -13.48 -14.69 -9.73
CA GLU A 157 -13.31 -13.48 -8.90
C GLU A 157 -12.53 -13.78 -7.62
N VAL A 158 -12.82 -14.92 -6.97
CA VAL A 158 -12.09 -15.38 -5.78
C VAL A 158 -10.64 -15.73 -6.13
N MET A 159 -10.40 -16.47 -7.22
CA MET A 159 -9.04 -16.79 -7.67
C MET A 159 -8.21 -15.53 -7.94
N GLN A 160 -8.83 -14.52 -8.56
CA GLN A 160 -8.18 -13.22 -8.75
C GLN A 160 -7.87 -12.56 -7.42
N ASN A 161 -8.80 -12.54 -6.46
CA ASN A 161 -8.55 -11.97 -5.14
C ASN A 161 -7.37 -12.63 -4.45
N ILE A 162 -7.28 -13.97 -4.46
CA ILE A 162 -6.13 -14.70 -3.91
C ILE A 162 -4.83 -14.25 -4.58
N LYS A 163 -4.80 -14.23 -5.92
CA LYS A 163 -3.61 -13.81 -6.68
C LYS A 163 -3.16 -12.39 -6.31
N TYR A 164 -4.09 -11.44 -6.25
CA TYR A 164 -3.75 -10.05 -5.92
C TYR A 164 -3.39 -9.88 -4.45
N THR A 165 -4.03 -10.59 -3.53
CA THR A 165 -3.58 -10.62 -2.12
C THR A 165 -2.13 -11.06 -2.05
N LEU A 166 -1.74 -12.16 -2.69
CA LEU A 166 -0.34 -12.62 -2.70
C LEU A 166 0.63 -11.55 -3.25
N ILE A 167 0.30 -10.94 -4.38
CA ILE A 167 1.13 -9.88 -4.98
C ILE A 167 1.29 -8.71 -4.02
N PHE A 168 0.19 -8.20 -3.46
CA PHE A 168 0.23 -7.04 -2.57
C PHE A 168 0.85 -7.35 -1.21
N SER A 169 0.68 -8.57 -0.69
CA SER A 169 1.38 -9.03 0.51
C SER A 169 2.90 -9.01 0.30
N VAL A 170 3.40 -9.52 -0.84
CA VAL A 170 4.83 -9.43 -1.16
C VAL A 170 5.24 -7.96 -1.24
N LEU A 171 4.51 -7.12 -2.00
CA LEU A 171 4.83 -5.70 -2.14
C LEU A 171 4.83 -4.93 -0.81
N GLY A 172 3.98 -5.28 0.15
CA GLY A 172 3.91 -4.66 1.47
C GLY A 172 4.99 -5.17 2.44
N LEU A 173 5.51 -6.40 2.23
CA LEU A 173 6.58 -6.96 3.05
C LEU A 173 7.97 -6.54 2.57
N LEU A 174 8.16 -6.34 1.25
CA LEU A 174 9.45 -5.96 0.66
C LEU A 174 10.12 -4.75 1.35
N PRO A 175 9.43 -3.65 1.70
CA PRO A 175 10.04 -2.53 2.41
C PRO A 175 10.62 -2.92 3.78
N ASN A 176 10.07 -3.95 4.43
CA ASN A 176 10.43 -4.32 5.80
C ASN A 176 11.47 -5.44 5.86
N MET A 177 11.89 -5.97 4.70
CA MET A 177 12.98 -6.94 4.61
C MET A 177 14.34 -6.20 4.60
N PHE A 178 15.28 -6.71 5.39
CA PHE A 178 16.68 -6.29 5.40
C PHE A 178 17.47 -7.08 4.34
#